data_AF-A0A7S2K459-F1
#
_entry.id   AF-A0A7S2K459-F1
#
_cell.length_a   1.000
_cell.length_b   1.000
_cell.length_c   1.000
_cell.angle_alpha   90.00
_cell.angle_beta   90.00
_cell.angle_gamma   90.00
#
_symmetry.space_group_name_H-M   'P 1'
#
loop_
_entity.id
_entity.type
_entity.pdbx_description
1 polymer ?
#
loop_
_entity_poly.entity_id
_entity_poly.type
_entity_poly.pdbx_seq_one_letter_code
_entity_poly.pdbx_strand_id
1 'polypeptide(L)'
;TTNEQLRNTNPQYSTSPFIENQSLYWHPSIYQVTEDANGQIVHTRVNDLDSSPYYRWNKNTLPETVEFPQGFRMIAYSNSPGAVTGGEAGENLLVECCDFLPNGEEDCTSTTGNPLIFPTKTCGFLGIAFAMPTCWDESKGIGTNDPFSHVAYTTDGSVTGPCPAGFNKRIPQIQLFVRITNYKGGKYQLSDGSDVFHVDFMNGWQENTLQNV
;
A
#
# COMPACT_ATOMS: atom_id res chain seq x y z
N THR A 1 7.77 18.14 -8.66
CA THR A 1 6.91 17.36 -9.55
C THR A 1 5.46 17.58 -9.13
N THR A 2 4.57 17.94 -10.05
CA THR A 2 3.12 18.12 -9.78
C THR A 2 2.33 16.85 -10.12
N ASN A 3 1.10 16.73 -9.62
CA ASN A 3 0.20 15.60 -9.95
C ASN A 3 -0.02 15.49 -11.47
N GLU A 4 -0.10 16.62 -12.16
CA GLU A 4 -0.24 16.66 -13.61
C GLU A 4 1.02 16.17 -14.34
N GLN A 5 2.21 16.50 -13.82
CA GLN A 5 3.47 15.97 -14.36
C GLN A 5 3.59 14.46 -14.18
N LEU A 6 3.15 13.93 -13.04
CA LEU A 6 3.15 12.48 -12.79
C LEU A 6 2.13 11.75 -13.68
N ARG A 7 0.93 12.30 -13.87
CA ARG A 7 -0.06 11.76 -14.83
C ARG A 7 0.40 11.82 -16.29
N ASN A 8 1.20 12.81 -16.65
CA ASN A 8 1.74 12.92 -18.01
C ASN A 8 3.05 12.13 -18.19
N THR A 9 3.47 11.33 -17.20
CA THR A 9 4.66 10.48 -17.32
C THR A 9 4.43 9.38 -18.35
N ASN A 10 5.41 9.14 -19.22
CA ASN A 10 5.32 8.08 -20.22
C ASN A 10 5.08 6.72 -19.52
N PRO A 11 4.07 5.93 -19.94
CA PRO A 11 3.70 4.67 -19.30
C PRO A 11 4.87 3.70 -19.09
N GLN A 12 5.90 3.73 -19.95
CA GLN A 12 7.09 2.89 -19.81
C GLN A 12 7.89 3.13 -18.50
N TYR A 13 7.64 4.24 -17.81
CA TYR A 13 8.26 4.59 -16.53
C TYR A 13 7.32 4.38 -15.33
N SER A 14 6.12 3.84 -15.54
CA SER A 14 5.17 3.49 -14.48
C SER A 14 5.21 1.98 -14.22
N THR A 15 5.16 1.60 -12.95
CA THR A 15 5.01 0.20 -12.52
C THR A 15 3.57 -0.15 -12.12
N SER A 16 2.64 0.82 -12.18
CA SER A 16 1.22 0.66 -11.86
C SER A 16 0.34 0.75 -13.13
N PRO A 17 -0.91 0.24 -13.10
CA PRO A 17 -1.87 0.30 -14.22
C PRO A 17 -2.43 1.73 -14.43
N PHE A 18 -1.53 2.67 -14.71
CA PHE A 18 -1.83 4.09 -14.87
C PHE A 18 -2.85 4.37 -15.98
N ILE A 19 -2.87 3.57 -17.05
CA ILE A 19 -3.81 3.76 -18.17
C ILE A 19 -5.28 3.63 -17.70
N GLU A 20 -5.54 2.75 -16.74
CA GLU A 20 -6.89 2.37 -16.33
C GLU A 20 -7.42 3.28 -15.22
N ASN A 21 -6.63 3.51 -14.17
CA ASN A 21 -7.08 4.26 -12.99
C ASN A 21 -6.53 5.70 -12.91
N GLN A 22 -5.55 6.06 -13.76
CA GLN A 22 -4.86 7.35 -13.82
C GLN A 22 -4.28 7.84 -12.48
N SER A 23 -4.24 6.98 -11.48
CA SER A 23 -3.86 7.26 -10.11
C SER A 23 -2.40 6.94 -9.87
N LEU A 24 -1.85 7.54 -8.83
CA LEU A 24 -0.44 7.40 -8.47
C LEU A 24 -0.34 6.77 -7.09
N TYR A 25 0.58 5.82 -6.99
CA TYR A 25 0.92 5.13 -5.76
C TYR A 25 2.42 5.21 -5.59
N TRP A 26 2.87 5.62 -4.42
CA TRP A 26 4.28 5.63 -4.10
C TRP A 26 4.49 4.91 -2.78
N HIS A 27 5.56 4.13 -2.70
CA HIS A 27 6.05 3.52 -1.48
C HIS A 27 7.57 3.69 -1.43
N PRO A 28 8.21 3.62 -0.24
CA PRO A 28 9.66 3.69 -0.14
C PRO A 28 10.36 2.63 -1.01
N SER A 29 11.45 3.02 -1.66
CA SER A 29 12.26 2.06 -2.43
C SER A 29 12.88 1.04 -1.49
N ILE A 30 12.91 -0.22 -1.90
CA ILE A 30 13.47 -1.31 -1.13
C ILE A 30 14.90 -1.58 -1.61
N TYR A 31 15.83 -1.74 -0.67
CA TYR A 31 17.24 -2.03 -0.95
C TYR A 31 17.64 -3.35 -0.31
N GLN A 32 18.30 -4.21 -1.09
CA GLN A 32 19.09 -5.30 -0.54
C GLN A 32 20.37 -4.72 0.08
N VAL A 33 20.71 -5.16 1.29
CA VAL A 33 21.88 -4.73 2.03
C VAL A 33 22.86 -5.90 2.13
N THR A 34 24.02 -5.75 1.53
CA THR A 34 25.10 -6.76 1.55
C THR A 34 26.40 -6.14 2.05
N GLU A 35 27.38 -6.98 2.34
CA GLU A 35 28.75 -6.56 2.64
C GLU A 35 29.65 -7.01 1.48
N ASP A 36 30.53 -6.14 0.99
CA ASP A 36 31.49 -6.47 -0.05
C ASP A 36 32.74 -7.19 0.52
N ALA A 37 33.68 -7.57 -0.35
CA ALA A 37 34.90 -8.28 0.06
C ALA A 37 35.81 -7.51 1.02
N ASN A 38 35.63 -6.19 1.15
CA ASN A 38 36.41 -5.31 2.03
C ASN A 38 35.67 -4.99 3.33
N GLY A 39 34.49 -5.56 3.55
CA GLY A 39 33.66 -5.25 4.72
C GLY A 39 32.79 -4.00 4.56
N GLN A 40 32.69 -3.43 3.34
CA GLN A 40 31.88 -2.24 3.10
C GLN A 40 30.41 -2.62 2.88
N ILE A 41 29.49 -1.92 3.55
CA ILE A 41 28.05 -2.09 3.33
C ILE A 41 27.66 -1.51 1.96
N VAL A 42 27.00 -2.34 1.16
CA VAL A 42 26.49 -2.02 -0.17
C VAL A 42 24.97 -2.07 -0.16
N HIS A 43 24.34 -1.04 -0.72
CA HIS A 43 22.88 -0.94 -0.89
C HIS A 43 22.53 -1.09 -2.36
N THR A 44 21.86 -2.17 -2.73
CA THR A 44 21.39 -2.42 -4.10
C THR A 44 19.88 -2.23 -4.16
N ARG A 45 19.41 -1.24 -4.92
CA ARG A 45 17.96 -1.01 -5.12
C ARG A 45 17.34 -2.22 -5.80
N VAL A 46 16.24 -2.71 -5.24
CA VAL A 46 15.40 -3.71 -5.91
C VAL A 46 14.66 -3.01 -7.04
N ASN A 47 14.96 -3.41 -8.29
CA ASN A 47 14.31 -2.87 -9.48
C ASN A 47 13.35 -3.88 -10.14
N ASP A 48 13.52 -5.18 -9.85
CA ASP A 48 12.63 -6.25 -10.31
C ASP A 48 11.52 -6.43 -9.26
N LEU A 49 10.55 -5.53 -9.30
CA LEU A 49 9.37 -5.55 -8.44
C LEU A 49 8.11 -5.21 -9.23
N ASP A 50 7.04 -5.91 -8.93
CA ASP A 50 5.70 -5.61 -9.42
C ASP A 50 4.90 -4.89 -8.33
N SER A 51 4.06 -3.93 -8.71
CA SER A 51 3.12 -3.29 -7.80
C SER A 51 1.73 -3.22 -8.39
N SER A 52 0.73 -3.65 -7.63
CA SER A 52 -0.66 -3.67 -8.07
C SER A 52 -1.59 -3.09 -7.00
N PRO A 53 -2.39 -2.07 -7.32
CA PRO A 53 -3.46 -1.61 -6.46
C PRO A 53 -4.74 -2.41 -6.68
N TYR A 54 -5.44 -2.75 -5.61
CA TYR A 54 -6.80 -3.28 -5.64
C TYR A 54 -7.74 -2.34 -4.86
N TYR A 55 -8.93 -2.12 -5.41
CA TYR A 55 -9.93 -1.22 -4.85
C TYR A 55 -11.10 -2.01 -4.29
N ARG A 56 -11.31 -1.93 -2.98
CA ARG A 56 -12.52 -2.46 -2.34
C ARG A 56 -13.57 -1.39 -2.28
N TRP A 57 -14.52 -1.51 -3.18
CA TRP A 57 -15.67 -0.64 -3.28
C TRP A 57 -16.93 -1.34 -2.80
N ASN A 58 -17.47 -0.94 -1.64
CA ASN A 58 -18.72 -1.50 -1.12
C ASN A 58 -19.72 -0.40 -0.77
N LYS A 59 -20.76 -0.23 -1.61
CA LYS A 59 -21.83 0.77 -1.42
C LYS A 59 -22.83 0.39 -0.32
N ASN A 60 -22.83 -0.87 0.14
CA ASN A 60 -23.80 -1.38 1.10
C ASN A 60 -23.33 -1.27 2.56
N THR A 61 -22.14 -0.70 2.78
CA THR A 61 -21.59 -0.47 4.13
C THR A 61 -21.90 0.96 4.58
N LEU A 62 -22.19 1.13 5.88
CA LEU A 62 -22.33 2.45 6.52
C LEU A 62 -21.07 2.84 7.31
N PRO A 63 -20.68 4.12 7.35
CA PRO A 63 -21.21 5.20 6.53
C PRO A 63 -20.96 4.96 5.04
N GLU A 64 -21.76 5.61 4.18
CA GLU A 64 -21.73 5.43 2.73
C GLU A 64 -20.32 5.54 2.15
N THR A 65 -19.97 4.60 1.27
CA THR A 65 -18.77 4.66 0.44
C THR A 65 -18.99 5.57 -0.76
N VAL A 66 -18.27 6.68 -0.79
CA VAL A 66 -18.25 7.66 -1.87
C VAL A 66 -16.96 7.54 -2.67
N GLU A 67 -16.94 8.12 -3.87
CA GLU A 67 -15.74 8.11 -4.69
C GLU A 67 -14.69 9.07 -4.14
N PHE A 68 -13.42 8.84 -4.51
CA PHE A 68 -12.38 9.79 -4.18
C PHE A 68 -12.70 11.14 -4.84
N PRO A 69 -12.76 12.23 -4.07
CA PRO A 69 -12.90 13.56 -4.64
C PRO A 69 -11.76 13.90 -5.60
N GLN A 70 -12.00 14.84 -6.51
CA GLN A 70 -10.95 15.35 -7.38
C GLN A 70 -9.78 15.90 -6.55
N GLY A 71 -8.57 15.46 -6.88
CA GLY A 71 -7.35 15.89 -6.18
C GLY A 71 -7.13 15.26 -4.81
N PHE A 72 -7.98 14.31 -4.40
CA PHE A 72 -7.80 13.55 -3.17
C PHE A 72 -6.41 12.92 -3.11
N ARG A 73 -5.76 13.07 -1.96
CA ARG A 73 -4.48 12.42 -1.68
C ARG A 73 -4.43 11.98 -0.24
N MET A 74 -3.81 10.83 0.00
CA MET A 74 -3.57 10.35 1.36
C MET A 74 -2.20 9.71 1.48
N ILE A 75 -1.60 9.79 2.67
CA ILE A 75 -0.45 8.98 3.06
C ILE A 75 -0.90 8.06 4.18
N ALA A 76 -0.70 6.76 4.00
CA ALA A 76 -1.06 5.73 4.95
C ALA A 76 0.19 5.08 5.52
N TYR A 77 0.31 5.02 6.85
CA TYR A 77 1.43 4.38 7.54
C TYR A 77 0.98 3.07 8.21
N SER A 78 1.87 2.08 8.25
CA SER A 78 1.68 0.79 8.92
C SER A 78 1.54 0.89 10.44
N ASN A 79 1.97 2.00 11.04
CA ASN A 79 1.89 2.24 12.48
C ASN A 79 0.82 3.27 12.89
N SER A 80 -0.04 3.70 11.95
CA SER A 80 -1.11 4.64 12.27
C SER A 80 -2.11 4.02 13.26
N PRO A 81 -2.82 4.82 14.09
CA PRO A 81 -3.87 4.29 14.95
C PRO A 81 -4.91 3.49 14.17
N GLY A 82 -5.19 2.25 14.62
CA GLY A 82 -6.10 1.33 13.95
C GLY A 82 -5.50 0.54 12.77
N ALA A 83 -4.25 0.83 12.36
CA ALA A 83 -3.53 0.05 11.36
C ALA A 83 -3.28 -1.40 11.83
N VAL A 84 -2.95 -1.55 13.12
CA VAL A 84 -2.67 -2.84 13.76
C VAL A 84 -3.93 -3.62 14.15
N THR A 85 -5.08 -3.23 13.61
CA THR A 85 -6.34 -3.91 13.84
C THR A 85 -6.87 -4.30 12.48
N GLY A 86 -7.12 -5.59 12.27
CA GLY A 86 -8.15 -6.14 11.38
C GLY A 86 -8.13 -5.83 9.88
N GLY A 87 -6.99 -5.71 9.20
CA GLY A 87 -6.95 -5.73 7.72
C GLY A 87 -7.48 -7.03 7.07
N GLU A 88 -7.27 -7.24 5.77
CA GLU A 88 -7.82 -8.44 5.06
C GLU A 88 -7.43 -9.77 5.69
N ALA A 89 -6.23 -9.83 6.28
CA ALA A 89 -5.70 -10.98 7.01
C ALA A 89 -5.63 -10.77 8.54
N GLY A 90 -6.29 -9.74 9.08
CA GLY A 90 -6.25 -9.40 10.51
C GLY A 90 -5.33 -8.22 10.87
N GLU A 91 -4.52 -7.72 9.93
CA GLU A 91 -3.59 -6.59 10.09
C GLU A 91 -3.52 -5.81 8.77
N ASN A 92 -3.21 -4.51 8.79
CA ASN A 92 -3.13 -3.70 7.56
C ASN A 92 -1.85 -3.91 6.75
N LEU A 93 -0.81 -4.51 7.33
CA LEU A 93 0.45 -4.86 6.69
C LEU A 93 0.67 -6.37 6.82
N LEU A 94 0.92 -7.03 5.69
CA LEU A 94 1.24 -8.44 5.60
C LEU A 94 2.49 -8.58 4.72
N VAL A 95 3.44 -9.40 5.17
CA VAL A 95 4.67 -9.75 4.46
C VAL A 95 4.75 -11.25 4.33
N GLU A 96 4.90 -11.77 3.12
CA GLU A 96 4.90 -13.20 2.83
C GLU A 96 6.14 -13.60 2.06
N CYS A 97 6.73 -14.73 2.41
CA CYS A 97 7.83 -15.35 1.67
C CYS A 97 7.33 -16.71 1.18
N CYS A 98 7.12 -16.80 -0.13
CA CYS A 98 6.39 -17.89 -0.76
C CYS A 98 7.24 -18.61 -1.80
N ASP A 99 7.13 -19.94 -1.83
CA ASP A 99 7.70 -20.80 -2.86
C ASP A 99 6.60 -21.44 -3.70
N PHE A 100 6.82 -21.54 -5.01
CA PHE A 100 5.90 -22.21 -5.93
C PHE A 100 6.08 -23.72 -5.85
N LEU A 101 5.01 -24.44 -5.52
CA LEU A 101 4.99 -25.88 -5.47
C LEU A 101 4.68 -26.48 -6.86
N PRO A 102 5.15 -27.71 -7.17
CA PRO A 102 4.91 -28.35 -8.47
C PRO A 102 3.43 -28.57 -8.82
N ASN A 103 2.54 -28.58 -7.83
CA ASN A 103 1.09 -28.71 -7.98
C ASN A 103 0.38 -27.38 -8.30
N GLY A 104 1.12 -26.27 -8.39
CA GLY A 104 0.57 -24.93 -8.63
C GLY A 104 0.09 -24.21 -7.38
N GLU A 105 0.28 -24.80 -6.19
CA GLU A 105 0.04 -24.11 -4.91
C GLU A 105 1.27 -23.30 -4.48
N GLU A 106 1.08 -22.42 -3.50
CA GLU A 106 2.15 -21.61 -2.90
C GLU A 106 2.34 -22.06 -1.44
N ASP A 107 3.59 -22.31 -1.03
CA ASP A 107 3.96 -22.54 0.36
C ASP A 107 4.54 -21.25 0.94
N CYS A 108 3.79 -20.62 1.84
CA CYS A 108 4.06 -19.27 2.33
C CYS A 108 4.31 -19.25 3.83
N THR A 109 5.29 -18.44 4.24
CA THR A 109 5.41 -17.98 5.64
C THR A 109 5.13 -16.49 5.70
N SER A 110 4.26 -16.08 6.62
CA SER A 110 3.78 -14.71 6.74
C SER A 110 4.18 -14.05 8.05
N THR A 111 4.45 -12.75 8.00
CA THR A 111 4.53 -11.85 9.15
C THR A 111 3.54 -10.72 8.96
N THR A 112 2.90 -10.25 10.03
CA THR A 112 1.85 -9.22 9.94
C THR A 112 2.13 -8.05 10.89
N GLY A 113 1.55 -6.91 10.56
CA GLY A 113 1.60 -5.69 11.36
C GLY A 113 2.88 -4.88 11.18
N ASN A 114 3.11 -3.96 12.12
CA ASN A 114 4.26 -3.08 12.17
C ASN A 114 5.15 -3.45 13.38
N PRO A 115 6.48 -3.52 13.25
CA PRO A 115 7.30 -3.07 12.11
C PRO A 115 7.28 -4.01 10.90
N LEU A 116 7.66 -3.48 9.73
CA LEU A 116 7.92 -4.26 8.53
C LEU A 116 9.13 -5.18 8.77
N ILE A 117 8.93 -6.49 8.67
CA ILE A 117 9.98 -7.49 8.83
C ILE A 117 10.24 -8.19 7.50
N PHE A 118 11.40 -7.90 6.91
CA PHE A 118 11.86 -8.62 5.73
C PHE A 118 12.28 -10.06 6.08
N PRO A 119 11.80 -11.07 5.35
CA PRO A 119 12.21 -12.46 5.57
C PRO A 119 13.72 -12.63 5.34
N THR A 120 14.40 -13.35 6.21
CA THR A 120 15.83 -13.63 6.06
C THR A 120 16.11 -14.84 5.17
N LYS A 121 15.10 -15.69 4.93
CA LYS A 121 15.20 -16.84 4.03
C LYS A 121 14.98 -16.42 2.57
N THR A 122 15.60 -17.17 1.65
CA THR A 122 15.30 -17.10 0.21
C THR A 122 13.91 -17.68 -0.06
N CYS A 123 13.18 -17.14 -1.03
CA CYS A 123 11.93 -17.71 -1.53
C CYS A 123 11.68 -17.32 -3.00
N GLY A 124 10.77 -18.04 -3.65
CA GLY A 124 10.31 -17.77 -5.02
C GLY A 124 9.84 -16.33 -5.20
N PHE A 125 9.09 -15.79 -4.24
CA PHE A 125 8.79 -14.37 -4.15
C PHE A 125 8.58 -13.87 -2.72
N LEU A 126 8.90 -12.59 -2.51
CA LEU A 126 8.43 -11.80 -1.37
C LEU A 126 7.17 -11.05 -1.77
N GLY A 127 6.09 -11.18 -1.01
CA GLY A 127 4.89 -10.35 -1.11
C GLY A 127 4.81 -9.36 0.04
N ILE A 128 4.41 -8.12 -0.23
CA ILE A 128 4.01 -7.12 0.76
C ILE A 128 2.60 -6.68 0.38
N ALA A 129 1.62 -6.95 1.22
CA ALA A 129 0.25 -6.47 1.06
C ALA A 129 -0.02 -5.40 2.11
N PHE A 130 -0.51 -4.24 1.66
CA PHE A 130 -0.77 -3.09 2.51
C PHE A 130 -2.15 -2.51 2.24
N ALA A 131 -3.05 -2.59 3.22
CA ALA A 131 -4.36 -1.96 3.19
C ALA A 131 -4.28 -0.53 3.72
N MET A 132 -4.76 0.44 2.93
CA MET A 132 -4.85 1.83 3.32
C MET A 132 -6.14 2.09 4.14
N PRO A 133 -6.25 3.23 4.84
CA PRO A 133 -7.49 3.70 5.46
C PRO A 133 -8.68 3.76 4.50
N THR A 134 -9.90 3.59 5.04
CA THR A 134 -11.16 3.71 4.27
C THR A 134 -12.11 4.76 4.86
N CYS A 135 -11.98 5.11 6.14
CA CYS A 135 -12.83 6.11 6.77
C CYS A 135 -12.30 7.51 6.45
N TRP A 136 -13.20 8.42 6.08
CA TRP A 136 -12.86 9.77 5.64
C TRP A 136 -13.64 10.83 6.45
N ASP A 137 -12.90 11.81 6.97
CA ASP A 137 -13.40 13.03 7.57
C ASP A 137 -13.37 14.15 6.51
N GLU A 138 -14.49 14.29 5.80
CA GLU A 138 -14.64 15.30 4.74
C GLU A 138 -14.44 16.75 5.23
N SER A 139 -14.66 17.01 6.53
CA SER A 139 -14.48 18.34 7.11
C SER A 139 -13.00 18.77 7.18
N LYS A 140 -12.07 17.81 7.16
CA LYS A 140 -10.63 18.03 7.05
C LYS A 140 -10.13 18.10 5.60
N GLY A 141 -11.04 17.96 4.64
CA GLY A 141 -10.77 18.11 3.22
C GLY A 141 -10.15 16.87 2.57
N ILE A 142 -9.38 17.11 1.50
CA ILE A 142 -8.93 16.10 0.53
C ILE A 142 -7.43 15.77 0.63
N GLY A 143 -6.79 16.20 1.71
CA GLY A 143 -5.37 15.95 1.94
C GLY A 143 -4.39 16.99 1.38
N THR A 144 -4.86 18.18 1.00
CA THR A 144 -3.99 19.19 0.37
C THR A 144 -2.85 19.67 1.27
N ASN A 145 -3.16 20.06 2.50
CA ASN A 145 -2.15 20.56 3.44
C ASN A 145 -1.77 19.51 4.48
N ASP A 146 -2.61 18.48 4.63
CA ASP A 146 -2.49 17.42 5.61
C ASP A 146 -2.98 16.11 5.00
N PRO A 147 -2.09 15.32 4.36
CA PRO A 147 -2.48 14.12 3.65
C PRO A 147 -2.74 12.92 4.57
N PHE A 148 -2.71 13.07 5.90
CA PHE A 148 -2.81 11.94 6.83
C PHE A 148 -4.02 12.06 7.78
N SER A 149 -4.31 13.24 8.34
CA SER A 149 -5.27 13.34 9.45
C SER A 149 -6.76 13.27 9.06
N HIS A 150 -7.04 13.37 7.75
CA HIS A 150 -8.40 13.30 7.20
C HIS A 150 -8.86 11.86 6.92
N VAL A 151 -7.98 10.86 7.03
CA VAL A 151 -8.34 9.44 6.87
C VAL A 151 -8.08 8.62 8.15
N ALA A 152 -8.81 7.54 8.31
CA ALA A 152 -8.61 6.59 9.41
C ALA A 152 -8.95 5.15 9.02
N TYR A 153 -8.32 4.21 9.72
CA TYR A 153 -8.75 2.82 9.73
C TYR A 153 -10.06 2.69 10.52
N THR A 154 -10.81 1.62 10.24
CA THR A 154 -12.01 1.25 11.01
C THR A 154 -11.60 0.81 12.42
N THR A 155 -12.51 0.93 13.39
CA THR A 155 -12.16 0.72 14.81
C THR A 155 -11.91 -0.75 15.16
N ASP A 156 -12.46 -1.67 14.37
CA ASP A 156 -12.23 -3.11 14.46
C ASP A 156 -11.30 -3.62 13.34
N GLY A 157 -10.75 -2.70 12.54
CA GLY A 157 -9.86 -3.00 11.43
C GLY A 157 -10.52 -3.48 10.15
N SER A 158 -11.65 -4.17 10.27
CA SER A 158 -12.37 -4.76 9.15
C SER A 158 -12.73 -3.68 8.13
N VAL A 159 -12.53 -3.96 6.85
CA VAL A 159 -12.87 -3.03 5.75
C VAL A 159 -14.32 -2.57 5.82
N THR A 160 -15.23 -3.42 6.29
CA THR A 160 -16.65 -3.11 6.46
C THR A 160 -17.03 -2.70 7.90
N GLY A 161 -16.08 -2.76 8.83
CA GLY A 161 -16.32 -2.44 10.23
C GLY A 161 -16.42 -0.94 10.49
N PRO A 162 -16.87 -0.50 11.68
CA PRO A 162 -17.31 0.86 11.92
C PRO A 162 -16.17 1.89 11.82
N CYS A 163 -16.50 3.08 11.30
CA CYS A 163 -15.58 4.20 11.28
C CYS A 163 -15.51 4.89 12.64
N PRO A 164 -14.33 5.44 13.03
CA PRO A 164 -14.21 6.23 14.25
C PRO A 164 -15.13 7.47 14.22
N ALA A 165 -15.48 7.98 15.40
CA ALA A 165 -16.29 9.19 15.50
C ALA A 165 -15.65 10.37 14.74
N GLY A 166 -16.45 11.08 13.95
CA GLY A 166 -16.00 12.19 13.08
C GLY A 166 -15.72 11.78 11.63
N PHE A 167 -15.56 10.49 11.34
CA PHE A 167 -15.35 9.99 9.97
C PHE A 167 -16.68 9.50 9.38
N ASN A 168 -17.45 10.44 8.83
CA ASN A 168 -18.85 10.21 8.43
C ASN A 168 -19.02 9.70 6.99
N LYS A 169 -17.93 9.47 6.26
CA LYS A 169 -17.91 8.91 4.92
C LYS A 169 -16.88 7.80 4.82
N ARG A 170 -17.06 6.91 3.84
CA ARG A 170 -16.02 5.98 3.39
C ARG A 170 -15.52 6.39 2.01
N ILE A 171 -14.27 6.09 1.75
CA ILE A 171 -13.68 6.00 0.42
C ILE A 171 -13.38 4.53 0.13
N PRO A 172 -13.38 4.06 -1.12
CA PRO A 172 -12.97 2.70 -1.41
C PRO A 172 -11.59 2.42 -0.85
N GLN A 173 -11.43 1.28 -0.19
CA GLN A 173 -10.15 0.92 0.40
C GLN A 173 -9.18 0.53 -0.70
N ILE A 174 -8.01 1.15 -0.69
CA ILE A 174 -6.90 0.79 -1.58
C ILE A 174 -6.05 -0.25 -0.86
N GLN A 175 -5.78 -1.35 -1.54
CA GLN A 175 -4.81 -2.35 -1.10
C GLN A 175 -3.67 -2.38 -2.11
N LEU A 176 -2.47 -2.05 -1.65
CA LEU A 176 -1.27 -2.09 -2.47
C LEU A 176 -0.58 -3.44 -2.24
N PHE A 177 -0.37 -4.17 -3.32
CA PHE A 177 0.47 -5.36 -3.35
C PHE A 177 1.80 -5.00 -3.99
N VAL A 178 2.91 -5.35 -3.35
CA VAL A 178 4.26 -5.26 -3.88
C VAL A 178 4.85 -6.66 -3.89
N ARG A 179 5.39 -7.10 -5.03
CA ARG A 179 6.00 -8.42 -5.18
C ARG A 179 7.43 -8.30 -5.68
N ILE A 180 8.36 -8.97 -5.00
CA ILE A 180 9.76 -9.09 -5.42
C ILE A 180 10.01 -10.55 -5.79
N THR A 181 10.22 -10.82 -7.07
CA THR A 181 10.53 -12.15 -7.62
C THR A 181 11.96 -12.58 -7.26
N ASN A 182 12.19 -13.89 -7.15
CA ASN A 182 13.50 -14.47 -6.86
C ASN A 182 14.16 -13.88 -5.60
N TYR A 183 13.37 -13.64 -4.55
CA TYR A 183 13.79 -12.95 -3.33
C TYR A 183 14.94 -13.69 -2.64
N LYS A 184 16.06 -12.99 -2.39
CA LYS A 184 17.32 -13.61 -1.98
C LYS A 184 17.41 -13.89 -0.48
N GLY A 185 16.53 -13.32 0.34
CA GLY A 185 16.70 -13.34 1.79
C GLY A 185 17.89 -12.50 2.24
N GLY A 186 18.23 -12.58 3.52
CA GLY A 186 19.23 -11.73 4.16
C GLY A 186 18.64 -10.40 4.64
N LYS A 187 19.42 -9.32 4.50
CA LYS A 187 19.05 -7.99 5.01
C LYS A 187 18.50 -7.11 3.90
N TYR A 188 17.35 -6.52 4.16
CA TYR A 188 16.72 -5.50 3.31
C TYR A 188 16.33 -4.30 4.17
N GLN A 189 16.19 -3.14 3.54
CA GLN A 189 15.75 -1.90 4.20
C GLN A 189 14.94 -1.02 3.26
N LEU A 190 14.10 -0.17 3.83
CA LEU A 190 13.44 0.92 3.12
C LEU A 190 14.43 2.08 2.86
N SER A 191 14.13 2.91 1.88
CA SER A 191 14.98 4.03 1.43
C SER A 191 15.20 5.11 2.50
N ASP A 192 14.29 5.22 3.45
CA ASP A 192 14.36 6.13 4.60
C ASP A 192 15.06 5.50 5.82
N GLY A 193 15.45 4.21 5.72
CA GLY A 193 16.05 3.45 6.82
C GLY A 193 15.06 3.05 7.92
N SER A 194 13.77 3.32 7.76
CA SER A 194 12.74 2.95 8.73
C SER A 194 12.24 1.52 8.50
N ASP A 195 11.54 1.00 9.50
CA ASP A 195 10.75 -0.23 9.42
C ASP A 195 9.23 0.07 9.37
N VAL A 196 8.86 1.32 9.11
CA VAL A 196 7.47 1.75 8.96
C VAL A 196 7.14 1.83 7.47
N PHE A 197 6.38 0.84 7.00
CA PHE A 197 5.91 0.85 5.63
C PHE A 197 4.84 1.93 5.45
N HIS A 198 4.89 2.66 4.34
CA HIS A 198 3.87 3.61 3.99
C HIS A 198 3.62 3.65 2.51
N VAL A 199 2.40 4.07 2.17
CA VAL A 199 1.97 4.27 0.80
C VAL A 199 1.34 5.65 0.68
N ASP A 200 1.76 6.39 -0.34
CA ASP A 200 1.15 7.63 -0.77
C ASP A 200 0.21 7.32 -1.91
N PHE A 201 -1.01 7.84 -1.85
CA PHE A 201 -1.99 7.76 -2.91
C PHE A 201 -2.36 9.16 -3.40
N MET A 202 -2.45 9.32 -4.71
CA MET A 202 -3.02 10.50 -5.34
C MET A 202 -4.08 10.06 -6.36
N ASN A 203 -5.30 10.51 -6.15
CA ASN A 203 -6.42 10.21 -7.02
C ASN A 203 -6.20 10.80 -8.42
N GLY A 204 -6.36 9.96 -9.42
CA GLY A 204 -6.43 10.38 -10.81
C GLY A 204 -7.64 9.86 -11.56
N TRP A 205 -8.55 9.13 -10.90
CA TRP A 205 -9.82 8.74 -11.52
C TRP A 205 -10.56 9.97 -12.05
N GLN A 206 -11.14 9.84 -13.23
CA GLN A 206 -12.10 10.84 -13.73
C GLN A 206 -13.34 10.79 -12.84
N GLU A 207 -13.92 11.95 -12.56
CA GLU A 207 -15.12 12.08 -11.73
C GLU A 207 -16.24 11.17 -12.22
N ASN A 208 -16.98 10.54 -11.30
CA ASN A 208 -18.04 9.56 -11.55
C ASN A 208 -17.61 8.21 -12.15
N THR A 209 -16.31 7.95 -12.36
CA THR A 209 -15.88 6.65 -12.94
C THR A 209 -16.13 5.51 -11.95
N LEU A 210 -15.76 5.69 -10.69
CA LEU A 210 -15.90 4.66 -9.66
C LEU A 210 -17.35 4.45 -9.22
N GLN A 211 -18.25 5.40 -9.50
CA GLN A 211 -19.67 5.23 -9.23
C GLN A 211 -20.35 4.22 -10.18
N ASN A 212 -19.72 3.88 -11.30
CA ASN A 212 -20.31 3.04 -12.34
C ASN A 212 -19.70 1.63 -12.42
N VAL A 213 -18.82 1.27 -11.48
CA VAL A 213 -18.22 -0.07 -11.36
C VAL A 213 -18.91 -0.95 -10.32
#